data_AF-W4Q6L5-F1
#
_entry.id   AF-W4Q6L5-F1
#
_cell.length_a   1.000
_cell.length_b   1.000
_cell.length_c   1.000
_cell.angle_alpha   90.00
_cell.angle_beta   90.00
_cell.angle_gamma   90.00
#
_symmetry.space_group_name_H-M   'P 1'
#
loop_
_entity.id
_entity.type
_entity.pdbx_description
1 polymer ?
#
loop_
_entity_poly.entity_id
_entity_poly.type
_entity_poly.pdbx_seq_one_letter_code
_entity_poly.pdbx_strand_id
1 'polypeptide(L)'
;MTSAEATEILYTIHEVYPSYKLTERKLKALIPALLPLDFKGVMDKLNHHIVSSPYPPTIAEIAEYPKKENEVLLQLARFEREAAENPPTNEQKKRFESSLKALLEKSDMS
;
A
#
# COMPACT_ATOMS: atom_id res chain seq x y z
N MET A 1 -12.56 -1.64 -1.65
CA MET A 1 -13.74 -2.36 -1.13
C MET A 1 -14.92 -2.22 -2.09
N THR A 2 -15.99 -3.00 -1.90
CA THR A 2 -17.26 -2.88 -2.63
C THR A 2 -18.18 -1.81 -2.03
N SER A 3 -19.21 -1.40 -2.76
CA SER A 3 -20.22 -0.46 -2.24
C SER A 3 -20.99 -1.02 -1.04
N ALA A 4 -21.20 -2.33 -0.98
CA ALA A 4 -21.88 -3.00 0.14
C ALA A 4 -21.03 -2.91 1.41
N GLU A 5 -19.74 -3.23 1.31
CA GLU A 5 -18.75 -3.10 2.40
C GLU A 5 -18.61 -1.64 2.86
N ALA A 6 -18.56 -0.68 1.94
CA ALA A 6 -18.53 0.74 2.28
C ALA A 6 -19.80 1.19 3.03
N THR A 7 -20.94 0.63 2.66
CA THR A 7 -22.23 0.90 3.31
C THR A 7 -22.27 0.29 4.72
N GLU A 8 -21.72 -0.92 4.89
CA GLU A 8 -21.58 -1.58 6.18
C GLU A 8 -20.74 -0.76 7.17
N ILE A 9 -19.62 -0.18 6.73
CA ILE A 9 -18.81 0.74 7.55
C ILE A 9 -19.65 1.93 8.03
N LEU A 10 -20.42 2.56 7.13
CA LEU A 10 -21.22 3.74 7.47
C LEU A 10 -22.40 3.40 8.39
N TYR A 11 -23.01 2.23 8.25
CA TYR A 11 -24.02 1.74 9.19
C TYR A 11 -23.41 1.43 10.56
N THR A 12 -22.22 0.83 10.60
CA THR A 12 -21.52 0.57 11.87
C THR A 12 -21.26 1.87 12.63
N ILE A 13 -20.80 2.92 11.95
CA ILE A 13 -20.64 4.25 12.55
C ILE A 13 -21.99 4.80 13.04
N HIS A 14 -23.06 4.62 12.27
CA HIS A 14 -24.40 5.08 12.67
C HIS A 14 -24.92 4.39 13.94
N GLU A 15 -24.77 3.08 14.04
CA GLU A 15 -25.23 2.28 15.18
C GLU A 15 -24.44 2.59 16.46
N VAL A 16 -23.13 2.80 16.33
CA VAL A 16 -22.26 3.05 17.49
C VAL A 16 -22.37 4.48 18.00
N TYR A 17 -22.63 5.44 17.12
CA TYR A 17 -22.69 6.85 17.49
C TYR A 17 -24.10 7.43 17.28
N PRO A 18 -24.93 7.52 18.33
CA PRO A 18 -26.30 8.05 18.22
C PRO A 18 -26.39 9.48 17.65
N SER A 19 -25.32 10.28 17.80
CA SER A 19 -25.23 11.64 17.25
C SER A 19 -25.00 11.65 15.73
N TYR A 20 -24.53 10.53 15.16
CA TYR A 20 -24.21 10.43 13.74
C TYR A 20 -25.47 10.13 12.92
N LYS A 21 -26.06 11.18 12.34
CA LYS A 21 -27.19 11.02 11.41
C LYS A 21 -26.69 10.55 10.05
N LEU A 22 -27.02 9.32 9.66
CA LEU A 22 -26.77 8.81 8.31
C LEU A 22 -27.92 9.24 7.38
N THR A 23 -27.59 9.89 6.27
CA THR A 23 -28.57 10.36 5.28
C THR A 23 -28.16 9.90 3.88
N GLU A 24 -29.10 9.85 2.94
CA GLU A 24 -28.77 9.52 1.54
C GLU A 24 -27.68 10.43 0.95
N ARG A 25 -27.69 11.72 1.32
CA ARG A 25 -26.67 12.67 0.89
C ARG A 25 -25.28 12.27 1.40
N LYS A 26 -25.18 11.81 2.64
CA LYS A 26 -23.91 11.31 3.20
C LYS A 26 -23.47 10.03 2.53
N LEU A 27 -24.39 9.09 2.28
CA LEU A 27 -24.06 7.85 1.55
C LEU A 27 -23.46 8.17 0.16
N LYS A 28 -24.12 9.05 -0.61
CA LYS A 28 -23.65 9.46 -1.94
C LYS A 28 -22.27 10.13 -1.91
N ALA A 29 -21.93 10.84 -0.83
CA ALA A 29 -20.65 11.52 -0.69
C ALA A 29 -19.52 10.62 -0.15
N LEU A 30 -19.83 9.76 0.82
CA LEU A 30 -18.84 9.01 1.58
C LEU A 30 -18.52 7.65 0.94
N ILE A 31 -19.49 6.99 0.27
CA ILE A 31 -19.24 5.71 -0.40
C ILE A 31 -18.09 5.83 -1.42
N PRO A 32 -18.07 6.80 -2.36
CA PRO A 32 -16.98 6.92 -3.33
C PRO A 32 -15.60 7.11 -2.69
N ALA A 33 -15.54 7.77 -1.53
CA ALA A 33 -14.30 7.98 -0.78
C ALA A 33 -13.79 6.71 -0.09
N LEU A 34 -14.69 5.78 0.25
CA LEU A 34 -14.35 4.49 0.88
C LEU A 34 -13.96 3.42 -0.15
N LEU A 35 -14.51 3.45 -1.36
CA LEU A 35 -14.22 2.46 -2.42
C LEU A 35 -12.72 2.16 -2.66
N PRO A 36 -11.81 3.15 -2.73
CA PRO A 36 -10.38 2.87 -2.97
C PRO A 36 -9.64 2.26 -1.76
N LEU A 37 -10.29 2.16 -0.60
CA LEU A 37 -9.69 1.68 0.64
C LEU A 37 -9.86 0.16 0.80
N ASP A 38 -9.04 -0.42 1.67
CA ASP A 38 -9.11 -1.81 2.10
C ASP A 38 -10.16 -1.98 3.19
N PHE A 39 -11.14 -2.87 2.97
CA PHE A 39 -12.26 -3.05 3.90
C PHE A 39 -11.80 -3.51 5.29
N LYS A 40 -10.94 -4.53 5.33
CA LYS A 40 -10.47 -5.11 6.59
C LYS A 40 -9.67 -4.09 7.39
N GLY A 41 -8.72 -3.42 6.74
CA GLY A 41 -7.91 -2.38 7.37
C GLY A 41 -8.73 -1.20 7.90
N VAL A 42 -9.77 -0.79 7.16
CA VAL A 42 -10.69 0.26 7.61
C VAL A 42 -11.50 -0.19 8.83
N MET A 43 -12.03 -1.42 8.83
CA MET A 43 -12.77 -1.97 9.97
C MET A 43 -11.89 -2.12 11.22
N ASP A 44 -10.65 -2.56 11.07
CA ASP A 44 -9.70 -2.67 12.19
C ASP A 44 -9.44 -1.29 12.84
N LYS A 45 -9.22 -0.24 12.02
CA LYS A 45 -9.06 1.12 12.52
C LYS A 45 -10.35 1.68 13.14
N LEU A 46 -11.50 1.41 12.52
CA LEU A 46 -12.80 1.81 13.06
C LEU A 46 -13.03 1.21 14.44
N ASN A 47 -12.80 -0.10 14.61
CA ASN A 47 -12.94 -0.78 15.89
C ASN A 47 -12.02 -0.17 16.96
N HIS A 48 -10.78 0.14 16.60
CA HIS A 48 -9.86 0.81 17.53
C HIS A 48 -10.32 2.22 17.92
N HIS A 49 -10.85 2.98 16.95
CA HIS A 49 -11.38 4.33 17.19
C HIS A 49 -12.60 4.31 18.12
N ILE A 50 -13.52 3.37 17.92
CA ILE A 50 -14.73 3.21 18.75
C ILE A 50 -14.41 3.00 20.22
N VAL A 51 -13.34 2.27 20.53
CA VAL A 51 -12.93 2.02 21.92
C VAL A 51 -12.33 3.27 22.58
N SER A 52 -11.72 4.16 21.79
CA SER A 52 -10.90 5.26 22.30
C SER A 52 -11.55 6.65 22.17
N SER A 53 -12.57 6.80 21.33
CA SER A 53 -13.20 8.09 21.05
C SER A 53 -14.73 8.04 21.22
N PRO A 54 -15.33 8.99 21.95
CA PRO A 54 -16.78 9.11 22.04
C PRO A 54 -17.41 9.79 20.81
N TYR A 55 -16.59 10.26 19.85
CA TYR A 55 -17.04 10.98 18.66
C TYR A 55 -16.86 10.16 17.38
N PRO A 56 -17.81 10.27 16.41
CA PRO A 56 -17.71 9.55 15.14
C PRO A 56 -16.40 9.87 14.41
N PRO A 57 -15.74 8.86 13.82
CA PRO A 57 -14.56 9.10 13.02
C PRO A 57 -14.89 9.81 11.71
N THR A 58 -13.89 10.51 11.20
CA THR A 58 -13.77 10.93 9.81
C THR A 58 -13.21 9.77 8.97
N ILE A 59 -13.42 9.81 7.65
CA ILE A 59 -12.83 8.80 6.74
C ILE A 59 -11.30 8.79 6.86
N ALA A 60 -10.66 9.93 7.06
CA ALA A 60 -9.20 10.03 7.17
C ALA A 60 -8.65 9.27 8.38
N GLU A 61 -9.36 9.26 9.51
CA GLU A 61 -8.94 8.56 10.73
C GLU A 61 -9.00 7.03 10.58
N ILE A 62 -9.91 6.54 9.73
CA ILE A 62 -10.08 5.10 9.49
C ILE A 62 -9.50 4.64 8.14
N ALA A 63 -8.87 5.53 7.37
CA ALA A 63 -8.40 5.20 6.04
C ALA A 63 -7.24 4.19 6.07
N GLU A 64 -7.41 3.04 5.42
CA GLU A 64 -6.34 2.10 5.11
C GLU A 64 -6.37 1.80 3.62
N TYR A 65 -5.26 2.04 2.93
CA TYR A 65 -5.16 1.76 1.50
C TYR A 65 -4.71 0.31 1.31
N PRO A 66 -5.24 -0.39 0.28
CA PRO A 66 -4.75 -1.72 -0.04
C PRO A 66 -3.25 -1.62 -0.28
N LYS A 67 -2.51 -2.57 0.30
CA LYS A 67 -1.07 -2.70 0.03
C LYS A 67 -0.97 -2.95 -1.47
N LYS A 68 -0.44 -1.98 -2.23
CA LYS A 68 0.00 -2.26 -3.60
C LYS A 68 0.96 -3.43 -3.50
N GLU A 69 0.67 -4.53 -4.19
CA GLU A 69 1.71 -5.51 -4.47
C GLU A 69 2.89 -4.74 -5.04
N ASN A 70 3.98 -4.74 -4.31
CA ASN A 70 5.10 -3.89 -4.63
C ASN A 70 5.82 -4.61 -5.77
N GLU A 71 5.43 -4.33 -7.02
CA GLU A 71 6.01 -4.93 -8.22
C GLU A 71 7.55 -4.87 -8.17
N VAL A 72 8.10 -3.81 -7.56
CA VAL A 72 9.53 -3.65 -7.28
C VAL A 72 10.09 -4.75 -6.36
N LEU A 73 9.40 -5.13 -5.29
CA LEU A 73 9.83 -6.21 -4.40
C LEU A 73 9.73 -7.57 -5.07
N LEU A 74 8.72 -7.78 -5.92
CA LEU A 74 8.59 -9.00 -6.72
C LEU A 74 9.69 -9.10 -7.77
N GLN A 75 10.02 -7.99 -8.44
CA GLN A 75 11.15 -7.91 -9.38
C GLN A 75 12.48 -8.13 -8.66
N LEU A 76 12.70 -7.52 -7.50
CA LEU A 76 13.91 -7.71 -6.70
C LEU A 76 14.08 -9.17 -6.30
N ALA A 77 13.02 -9.80 -5.76
CA ALA A 77 13.05 -11.22 -5.40
C ALA A 77 13.29 -12.12 -6.62
N ARG A 78 12.81 -11.74 -7.81
CA ARG A 78 13.07 -12.46 -9.05
C ARG A 78 14.54 -12.32 -9.49
N PHE A 79 15.09 -11.12 -9.45
CA PHE A 79 16.50 -10.87 -9.75
C PHE A 79 17.44 -11.61 -8.79
N GLU A 80 17.11 -11.65 -7.49
CA GLU A 80 17.87 -12.38 -6.48
C GLU A 80 17.89 -13.89 -6.77
N ARG A 81 16.75 -14.47 -7.17
CA ARG A 81 16.68 -15.89 -7.59
C ARG A 81 17.47 -16.15 -8.86
N GLU A 82 17.32 -15.31 -9.87
CA GLU A 82 18.04 -15.45 -11.15
C GLU A 82 19.57 -15.38 -10.94
N ALA A 83 20.03 -14.49 -10.06
CA ALA A 83 21.45 -14.36 -9.70
C ALA A 83 21.97 -15.56 -8.88
N ALA A 84 21.13 -16.18 -8.05
CA ALA A 84 21.48 -17.37 -7.29
C ALA A 84 21.49 -18.64 -8.15
N GLU A 85 20.57 -18.76 -9.10
CA GLU A 85 20.46 -19.89 -10.03
C GLU A 85 21.57 -19.87 -11.09
N ASN A 86 21.94 -18.67 -11.58
CA ASN A 86 22.98 -18.49 -12.57
C ASN A 86 24.04 -17.50 -12.07
N PRO A 87 24.89 -17.92 -11.12
CA PRO A 87 25.94 -17.06 -10.61
C PRO A 87 26.95 -16.74 -11.73
N PRO A 88 27.45 -15.49 -11.82
CA PRO A 88 28.41 -15.12 -12.84
C PRO A 88 29.71 -15.92 -12.69
N THR A 89 30.22 -16.41 -13.82
CA THR A 89 31.47 -17.16 -13.86
C THR A 89 32.67 -16.26 -13.55
N ASN A 90 33.79 -16.86 -13.14
CA ASN A 90 35.02 -16.10 -12.85
C ASN A 90 35.53 -15.30 -14.06
N GLU A 91 35.29 -15.79 -15.29
CA GLU A 91 35.65 -15.06 -16.51
C GLU A 91 34.76 -13.83 -16.73
N GLN A 92 33.46 -13.96 -16.49
CA GLN A 92 32.51 -12.84 -16.59
C GLN A 92 32.85 -11.75 -15.56
N LYS A 93 33.20 -12.13 -14.33
CA LYS A 93 33.65 -11.20 -13.29
C LYS A 93 34.90 -10.43 -13.71
N LYS A 94 35.93 -11.13 -14.20
CA LYS A 94 37.17 -10.49 -14.70
C LYS A 94 36.93 -9.55 -15.87
N ARG A 95 36.05 -9.90 -16.80
CA ARG A 95 35.68 -9.03 -17.93
C ARG A 95 34.95 -7.77 -17.45
N PHE A 96 34.06 -7.91 -16.47
CA PHE A 96 33.35 -6.80 -15.87
C PHE A 96 34.31 -5.84 -15.15
N GLU A 97 35.21 -6.37 -14.31
CA GLU A 97 36.25 -5.59 -13.62
C GLU A 97 37.14 -4.82 -14.60
N SER A 98 37.55 -5.47 -15.69
CA SER A 98 38.37 -4.84 -16.73
C SER A 98 37.63 -3.72 -17.46
N SER A 99 36.33 -3.92 -17.72
CA SER A 99 35.47 -2.91 -18.36
C SER A 99 35.23 -1.71 -17.44
N LEU A 100 35.00 -1.94 -16.13
CA LEU A 100 34.88 -0.87 -15.14
C LEU A 100 36.17 -0.06 -15.03
N LYS A 101 37.32 -0.73 -14.97
CA LYS A 101 38.62 -0.05 -14.90
C LYS A 101 38.85 0.84 -16.13
N ALA A 102 38.54 0.35 -17.32
CA ALA A 102 38.67 1.12 -18.56
C ALA A 102 37.70 2.32 -18.63
N LEU A 103 36.54 2.26 -17.97
CA LEU A 103 35.61 3.39 -17.89
C LEU A 103 36.13 4.48 -16.93
N LEU A 104 36.66 4.09 -15.78
CA LEU A 104 37.25 5.01 -14.81
C LEU A 104 38.48 5.73 -15.39
N GLU A 105 39.35 4.99 -16.06
CA GLU A 105 40.54 5.58 -16.72
C GLU A 105 40.16 6.55 -17.85
N LYS A 106 39.01 6.34 -18.52
CA LYS A 106 38.50 7.27 -19.54
C LYS A 106 37.81 8.49 -18.96
N SER A 107 37.14 8.37 -17.81
CA SER A 107 36.54 9.51 -17.12
C SER A 107 37.57 10.42 -16.45
N ASP A 108 38.73 9.88 -16.05
CA ASP A 108 39.83 10.66 -15.45
C ASP A 108 40.69 11.39 -16.52
N MET A 109 40.49 11.10 -17.80
CA MET A 109 41.21 11.69 -18.95
C MET A 109 40.36 12.72 -19.73
N SER A 110 39.12 12.99 -19.32
CA SER A 110 38.23 14.03 -19.87
C SER A 110 38.04 15.18 -18.88
#